data_AF-A0A7S4PAS6-F1
#
_entry.id   AF-A0A7S4PAS6-F1
#
_cell.length_a   1.000
_cell.length_b   1.000
_cell.length_c   1.000
_cell.angle_alpha   90.00
_cell.angle_beta   90.00
_cell.angle_gamma   90.00
#
_symmetry.space_group_name_H-M   'P 1'
#
loop_
_entity.id
_entity.type
_entity.pdbx_description
1 polymer ?
#
loop_
_entity_poly.entity_id
_entity_poly.type
_entity_poly.pdbx_seq_one_letter_code
_entity_poly.pdbx_strand_id
1 'polypeptide(L)'
;SDESPPTDVEKMFLTVFKEEQWPNPTLASAAKTNSTITGPTGVKMSGPYSWEPPNYWYEMKYGGAFGFLTEGGPGENPLTFDSFNATVPPQDDWPIDSVWDYHCGNPNGLFNNLRFFTPPLDSRYGESSSAQEYLMKSQAATYESHRALFEGYSSNKYISTGIIQWMLNNAWPEMIWHLYDYYLNTGGSYYGSKKAMEPIHVMY
;
A
#
# COMPACT_ATOMS: atom_id res chain seq x y z
N SER A 1 15.91 2.84 -2.97
CA SER A 1 15.85 4.12 -2.26
C SER A 1 14.80 4.97 -2.90
N ASP A 2 14.07 5.74 -2.12
CA ASP A 2 13.06 6.68 -2.59
C ASP A 2 13.75 7.80 -3.38
N GLU A 3 14.87 8.29 -2.85
CA GLU A 3 15.66 9.34 -3.47
C GLU A 3 16.83 8.81 -4.28
N SER A 4 17.31 9.62 -5.23
CA SER A 4 18.53 9.34 -5.98
C SER A 4 19.73 9.25 -5.03
N PRO A 5 20.62 8.26 -5.21
CA PRO A 5 21.85 8.17 -4.43
C PRO A 5 22.78 9.36 -4.75
N PRO A 6 23.62 9.77 -3.79
CA PRO A 6 24.76 10.62 -4.09
C PRO A 6 25.65 10.00 -5.19
N THR A 7 26.25 10.85 -6.02
CA THR A 7 27.02 10.44 -7.22
C THR A 7 28.16 9.46 -6.91
N ASP A 8 28.86 9.64 -5.78
CA ASP A 8 29.95 8.76 -5.33
C ASP A 8 29.42 7.39 -4.89
N VAL A 9 28.28 7.36 -4.20
CA VAL A 9 27.60 6.12 -3.80
C VAL A 9 27.07 5.35 -5.01
N GLU A 10 26.49 6.04 -5.99
CA GLU A 10 26.04 5.39 -7.24
C GLU A 10 27.22 4.74 -7.98
N LYS A 11 28.34 5.47 -8.14
CA LYS A 11 29.56 4.94 -8.76
C LYS A 11 30.12 3.73 -8.01
N MET A 12 30.10 3.76 -6.68
CA MET A 12 30.52 2.64 -5.85
C MET A 12 29.67 1.39 -6.16
N PHE A 13 28.34 1.49 -6.15
CA PHE A 13 27.47 0.36 -6.47
C PHE A 13 27.69 -0.17 -7.89
N LEU A 14 27.78 0.71 -8.90
CA LEU A 14 28.02 0.31 -10.28
C LEU A 14 29.39 -0.36 -10.48
N THR A 15 30.39 0.03 -9.71
CA THR A 15 31.72 -0.58 -9.71
C THR A 15 31.63 -2.01 -9.19
N VAL A 16 31.00 -2.20 -8.02
CA VAL A 16 30.77 -3.53 -7.43
C VAL A 16 29.94 -4.41 -8.38
N PHE A 17 28.86 -3.89 -8.97
CA PHE A 17 28.06 -4.66 -9.94
C PHE A 17 28.88 -5.12 -11.15
N LYS A 18 29.82 -4.28 -11.63
CA LYS A 18 30.70 -4.65 -12.73
C LYS A 18 31.73 -5.70 -12.31
N GLU A 19 32.34 -5.56 -11.14
CA GLU A 19 33.35 -6.48 -10.60
C GLU A 19 32.75 -7.88 -10.33
N GLU A 20 31.54 -7.91 -9.78
CA GLU A 20 30.78 -9.13 -9.48
C GLU A 20 30.00 -9.69 -10.69
N GLN A 21 30.17 -9.09 -11.87
CA GLN A 21 29.49 -9.50 -13.11
C GLN A 21 27.96 -9.59 -12.96
N TRP A 22 27.36 -8.65 -12.24
CA TRP A 22 25.92 -8.62 -11.97
C TRP A 22 25.12 -8.54 -13.29
N PRO A 23 24.28 -9.54 -13.60
CA PRO A 23 23.66 -9.65 -14.91
C PRO A 23 22.33 -8.89 -15.03
N ASN A 24 21.75 -8.43 -13.92
CA ASN A 24 20.39 -7.91 -13.89
C ASN A 24 20.35 -6.38 -14.03
N PRO A 25 19.22 -5.81 -14.49
CA PRO A 25 19.03 -4.37 -14.52
C PRO A 25 19.21 -3.72 -13.15
N THR A 26 19.73 -2.50 -13.15
CA THR A 26 19.92 -1.68 -11.96
C THR A 26 19.03 -0.46 -12.02
N LEU A 27 18.45 -0.07 -10.89
CA LEU A 27 17.58 1.10 -10.78
C LEU A 27 18.12 2.02 -9.67
N ALA A 28 18.38 3.28 -10.00
CA ALA A 28 18.98 4.23 -9.05
C ALA A 28 18.02 4.64 -7.92
N SER A 29 16.72 4.75 -8.21
CA SER A 29 15.69 5.16 -7.26
C SER A 29 14.33 4.57 -7.66
N ALA A 30 13.47 4.37 -6.66
CA ALA A 30 12.08 3.95 -6.85
C ALA A 30 11.18 5.12 -7.29
N ALA A 31 11.60 6.37 -7.08
CA ALA A 31 10.88 7.54 -7.57
C ALA A 31 11.23 7.88 -9.02
N LYS A 32 10.45 8.80 -9.60
CA LYS A 32 10.71 9.36 -10.94
C LYS A 32 11.85 10.38 -10.85
N THR A 33 13.08 9.90 -10.96
CA THR A 33 14.28 10.73 -10.94
C THR A 33 15.12 10.53 -12.21
N ASN A 34 16.12 11.40 -12.39
CA ASN A 34 17.06 11.31 -13.49
C ASN A 34 18.48 11.40 -12.93
N SER A 35 19.16 10.25 -12.84
CA SER A 35 20.57 10.19 -12.46
C SER A 35 21.44 10.78 -13.56
N THR A 36 22.51 11.48 -13.17
CA THR A 36 23.53 11.96 -14.12
C THR A 36 24.46 10.84 -14.62
N ILE A 37 24.39 9.65 -14.02
CA ILE A 37 25.20 8.48 -14.38
C ILE A 37 24.36 7.44 -15.12
N THR A 38 23.25 6.99 -14.53
CA THR A 38 22.41 5.91 -15.08
C THR A 38 21.17 6.40 -15.84
N GLY A 39 20.89 7.71 -15.82
CA GLY A 39 19.78 8.30 -16.55
C GLY A 39 18.43 8.19 -15.82
N PRO A 40 17.31 8.27 -16.57
CA PRO A 40 15.97 8.26 -15.99
C PRO A 40 15.58 6.88 -15.45
N THR A 41 14.96 6.86 -14.27
CA THR A 41 14.53 5.60 -13.63
C THR A 41 13.37 4.92 -14.34
N GLY A 42 12.52 5.69 -15.04
CA GLY A 42 11.37 5.15 -15.79
C GLY A 42 10.22 4.64 -14.92
N VAL A 43 10.28 4.85 -13.62
CA VAL A 43 9.29 4.45 -12.61
C VAL A 43 8.67 5.68 -11.93
N LYS A 44 7.71 5.46 -11.02
CA LYS A 44 7.11 6.50 -10.20
C LYS A 44 6.88 6.04 -8.75
N MET A 45 6.93 7.02 -7.85
CA MET A 45 6.58 6.91 -6.43
C MET A 45 5.70 8.12 -6.09
N SER A 46 4.52 8.15 -6.70
CA SER A 46 3.63 9.32 -6.63
C SER A 46 2.56 9.21 -5.55
N GLY A 47 2.68 8.22 -4.66
CA GLY A 47 1.58 7.76 -3.82
C GLY A 47 0.42 7.17 -4.65
N PRO A 48 -0.77 6.99 -4.03
CA PRO A 48 -1.10 7.32 -2.65
C PRO A 48 -0.55 6.30 -1.64
N TYR A 49 -0.62 6.67 -0.37
CA TYR A 49 -0.27 5.82 0.80
C TYR A 49 -1.40 5.78 1.85
N SER A 50 -2.55 6.32 1.51
CA SER A 50 -3.76 6.40 2.33
C SER A 50 -4.97 6.20 1.42
N TRP A 51 -6.15 6.07 1.99
CA TRP A 51 -7.37 5.83 1.25
C TRP A 51 -7.61 6.83 0.12
N GLU A 52 -7.90 6.29 -1.07
CA GLU A 52 -8.46 6.99 -2.21
C GLU A 52 -9.66 6.17 -2.71
N PRO A 53 -10.69 6.81 -3.33
CA PRO A 53 -11.85 6.09 -3.81
C PRO A 53 -11.47 5.15 -4.98
N PRO A 54 -12.20 4.03 -5.20
CA PRO A 54 -11.85 3.04 -6.23
C PRO A 54 -11.59 3.60 -7.64
N ASN A 55 -12.32 4.64 -8.04
CA ASN A 55 -12.16 5.26 -9.36
C ASN A 55 -10.82 6.00 -9.54
N TYR A 56 -10.13 6.37 -8.45
CA TYR A 56 -8.80 6.99 -8.50
C TYR A 56 -7.82 6.19 -9.37
N TRP A 57 -7.84 4.86 -9.26
CA TRP A 57 -6.89 3.98 -9.94
C TRP A 57 -7.06 3.94 -11.45
N TYR A 58 -8.20 4.39 -11.96
CA TYR A 58 -8.50 4.47 -13.39
C TYR A 58 -8.15 5.82 -14.00
N GLU A 59 -7.71 6.80 -13.19
CA GLU A 59 -7.23 8.08 -13.69
C GLU A 59 -5.77 8.00 -14.15
N MET A 60 -5.42 8.73 -15.22
CA MET A 60 -4.04 8.80 -15.72
C MET A 60 -3.23 9.91 -15.02
N LYS A 61 -3.33 9.97 -13.68
CA LYS A 61 -2.71 11.01 -12.85
C LYS A 61 -2.16 10.41 -11.56
N TYR A 62 -1.07 10.99 -11.04
CA TYR A 62 -0.44 10.55 -9.80
C TYR A 62 -0.21 9.02 -9.78
N GLY A 63 -0.77 8.32 -8.78
CA GLY A 63 -0.69 6.87 -8.59
C GLY A 63 -1.57 6.02 -9.47
N GLY A 64 -2.46 6.61 -10.28
CA GLY A 64 -3.37 5.84 -11.14
C GLY A 64 -2.65 4.97 -12.19
N ALA A 65 -3.38 4.12 -12.88
CA ALA A 65 -2.85 2.98 -13.63
C ALA A 65 -2.09 3.33 -14.93
N PHE A 66 -0.88 3.86 -14.79
CA PHE A 66 0.09 4.11 -15.87
C PHE A 66 1.53 4.05 -15.37
N GLY A 67 2.47 3.65 -16.23
CA GLY A 67 3.86 3.45 -15.86
C GLY A 67 4.03 2.39 -14.76
N PHE A 68 5.17 2.43 -14.06
CA PHE A 68 5.48 1.50 -12.98
C PHE A 68 5.41 2.23 -11.64
N LEU A 69 4.40 1.97 -10.81
CA LEU A 69 4.33 2.46 -9.44
C LEU A 69 5.09 1.51 -8.51
N THR A 70 6.28 1.90 -8.08
CA THR A 70 7.19 1.03 -7.29
C THR A 70 6.73 0.82 -5.86
N GLU A 71 5.85 1.69 -5.39
CA GLU A 71 5.21 1.62 -4.10
C GLU A 71 4.03 2.59 -4.06
N GLY A 72 2.95 2.14 -3.43
CA GLY A 72 1.72 2.89 -3.25
C GLY A 72 0.55 1.94 -3.13
N GLY A 73 -0.60 2.45 -2.74
CA GLY A 73 -1.79 1.64 -2.59
C GLY A 73 -2.88 2.34 -1.79
N PRO A 74 -4.00 1.66 -1.53
CA PRO A 74 -5.14 2.24 -0.81
C PRO A 74 -4.90 2.53 0.67
N GLY A 75 -3.68 2.32 1.17
CA GLY A 75 -3.27 2.77 2.50
C GLY A 75 -3.71 1.88 3.66
N GLU A 76 -4.66 2.38 4.45
CA GLU A 76 -5.06 1.76 5.71
C GLU A 76 -5.72 0.39 5.49
N ASN A 77 -5.37 -0.54 6.37
CA ASN A 77 -5.85 -1.91 6.38
C ASN A 77 -6.18 -2.32 7.83
N PRO A 78 -7.27 -1.80 8.45
CA PRO A 78 -7.58 -2.16 9.82
C PRO A 78 -7.66 -3.68 9.99
N LEU A 79 -7.10 -4.18 11.10
CA LEU A 79 -6.93 -5.60 11.37
C LEU A 79 -8.25 -6.39 11.31
N THR A 80 -8.16 -7.69 11.08
CA THR A 80 -9.31 -8.57 11.35
C THR A 80 -9.67 -8.53 12.84
N PHE A 81 -10.92 -8.82 13.20
CA PHE A 81 -11.34 -8.76 14.61
C PHE A 81 -10.53 -9.68 15.53
N ASP A 82 -10.12 -10.85 15.03
CA ASP A 82 -9.27 -11.78 15.78
C ASP A 82 -7.87 -11.22 16.02
N SER A 83 -7.22 -10.68 14.98
CA SER A 83 -5.92 -10.02 15.10
C SER A 83 -5.98 -8.77 15.96
N PHE A 84 -7.09 -8.03 15.89
CA PHE A 84 -7.36 -6.88 16.73
C PHE A 84 -7.41 -7.27 18.21
N ASN A 85 -8.18 -8.29 18.59
CA ASN A 85 -8.27 -8.76 19.98
C ASN A 85 -6.95 -9.33 20.52
N ALA A 86 -6.06 -9.79 19.64
CA ALA A 86 -4.71 -10.21 20.03
C ALA A 86 -3.73 -9.02 20.22
N THR A 87 -4.09 -7.84 19.73
CA THR A 87 -3.23 -6.65 19.67
C THR A 87 -3.68 -5.56 20.65
N VAL A 88 -4.96 -5.21 20.63
CA VAL A 88 -5.55 -4.13 21.40
C VAL A 88 -6.19 -4.68 22.68
N PRO A 89 -5.86 -4.13 23.86
CA PRO A 89 -6.47 -4.57 25.11
C PRO A 89 -8.00 -4.31 25.17
N PRO A 90 -8.78 -5.12 25.90
CA PRO A 90 -10.23 -4.97 25.95
C PRO A 90 -10.74 -3.61 26.46
N GLN A 91 -9.97 -2.90 27.30
CA GLN A 91 -10.36 -1.58 27.79
C GLN A 91 -10.22 -0.46 26.75
N ASP A 92 -9.45 -0.72 25.68
CA ASP A 92 -9.17 0.20 24.56
C ASP A 92 -9.90 -0.27 23.28
N ASP A 93 -10.93 -1.11 23.44
CA ASP A 93 -11.70 -1.71 22.34
C ASP A 93 -12.48 -0.65 21.56
N TRP A 94 -13.15 0.31 22.19
CA TRP A 94 -13.90 1.34 21.47
C TRP A 94 -14.16 2.58 22.34
N PRO A 95 -14.13 3.81 21.78
CA PRO A 95 -13.82 4.19 20.39
C PRO A 95 -12.31 4.12 20.06
N ILE A 96 -11.96 4.36 18.79
CA ILE A 96 -10.56 4.48 18.34
C ILE A 96 -9.81 5.47 19.23
N ASP A 97 -8.64 5.07 19.73
CA ASP A 97 -7.84 5.85 20.66
C ASP A 97 -6.33 5.78 20.35
N SER A 98 -5.51 6.25 21.29
CA SER A 98 -4.05 6.26 21.13
C SER A 98 -3.41 4.87 21.04
N VAL A 99 -4.07 3.80 21.52
CA VAL A 99 -3.56 2.43 21.38
C VAL A 99 -3.69 1.99 19.93
N TRP A 100 -4.80 2.34 19.26
CA TRP A 100 -4.97 2.10 17.83
C TRP A 100 -3.95 2.87 17.00
N ASP A 101 -3.76 4.15 17.32
CA ASP A 101 -2.80 5.04 16.66
C ASP A 101 -1.35 4.52 16.83
N TYR A 102 -1.02 3.93 17.97
CA TYR A 102 0.28 3.31 18.19
C TYR A 102 0.57 2.19 17.20
N HIS A 103 -0.47 1.46 16.77
CA HIS A 103 -0.41 0.42 15.75
C HIS A 103 -0.60 0.98 14.33
N CYS A 104 -0.38 2.27 14.09
CA CYS A 104 -0.31 2.85 12.75
C CYS A 104 1.15 3.16 12.36
N GLY A 105 1.36 4.08 11.41
CA GLY A 105 2.69 4.47 10.96
C GLY A 105 3.46 5.27 12.02
N ASN A 106 4.64 5.78 11.64
CA ASN A 106 5.50 6.57 12.52
C ASN A 106 4.68 7.60 13.34
N PRO A 107 4.75 7.61 14.69
CA PRO A 107 3.96 8.51 15.53
C PRO A 107 4.11 10.01 15.22
N ASN A 108 5.25 10.41 14.66
CA ASN A 108 5.54 11.78 14.22
C ASN A 108 5.27 12.01 12.72
N GLY A 109 4.79 11.00 12.02
CA GLY A 109 4.54 10.99 10.58
C GLY A 109 3.09 11.30 10.22
N LEU A 110 2.83 11.39 8.92
CA LEU A 110 1.49 11.70 8.40
C LEU A 110 0.50 10.54 8.58
N PHE A 111 0.96 9.29 8.63
CA PHE A 111 0.10 8.11 8.68
C PHE A 111 0.06 7.49 10.09
N ASN A 112 0.14 8.33 11.11
CA ASN A 112 0.19 7.93 12.52
C ASN A 112 -1.19 7.57 13.12
N ASN A 113 -2.27 7.63 12.33
CA ASN A 113 -3.62 7.26 12.76
C ASN A 113 -4.53 7.02 11.54
N LEU A 114 -5.78 6.62 11.80
CA LEU A 114 -6.78 6.27 10.77
C LEU A 114 -7.61 7.47 10.27
N ARG A 115 -7.15 8.70 10.49
CA ARG A 115 -7.96 9.92 10.21
C ARG A 115 -8.34 10.11 8.74
N PHE A 116 -7.59 9.53 7.82
CA PHE A 116 -7.87 9.62 6.38
C PHE A 116 -8.79 8.48 5.90
N PHE A 117 -8.88 7.39 6.65
CA PHE A 117 -9.68 6.22 6.32
C PHE A 117 -11.06 6.22 6.99
N THR A 118 -11.17 6.65 8.24
CA THR A 118 -12.43 6.63 8.99
C THR A 118 -13.53 7.49 8.34
N PRO A 119 -13.28 8.77 7.94
CA PRO A 119 -14.33 9.58 7.33
C PRO A 119 -14.94 9.00 6.04
N PRO A 120 -14.16 8.50 5.05
CA PRO A 120 -14.75 7.86 3.87
C PRO A 120 -15.39 6.50 4.18
N LEU A 121 -14.91 5.77 5.19
CA LEU A 121 -15.58 4.56 5.66
C LEU A 121 -16.99 4.90 6.18
N ASP A 122 -17.08 5.83 7.12
CA ASP A 122 -18.36 6.23 7.73
C ASP A 122 -19.31 6.83 6.68
N SER A 123 -18.79 7.62 5.74
CA SER A 123 -19.60 8.22 4.67
C SER A 123 -20.22 7.19 3.72
N ARG A 124 -19.61 6.01 3.57
CA ARG A 124 -20.02 4.99 2.59
C ARG A 124 -20.72 3.79 3.22
N TYR A 125 -20.35 3.46 4.46
CA TYR A 125 -20.83 2.28 5.19
C TYR A 125 -21.61 2.64 6.47
N GLY A 126 -21.69 3.93 6.81
CA GLY A 126 -22.30 4.45 8.05
C GLY A 126 -21.35 4.38 9.24
N GLU A 127 -21.57 5.26 10.22
CA GLU A 127 -20.81 5.28 11.48
C GLU A 127 -20.90 3.95 12.23
N SER A 128 -19.85 3.60 12.96
CA SER A 128 -19.77 2.36 13.73
C SER A 128 -19.98 2.62 15.22
N SER A 129 -20.58 1.66 15.91
CA SER A 129 -20.87 1.75 17.36
C SER A 129 -19.99 0.83 18.21
N SER A 130 -19.11 0.04 17.57
CA SER A 130 -18.17 -0.88 18.20
C SER A 130 -16.98 -1.15 17.29
N ALA A 131 -15.87 -1.67 17.84
CA ALA A 131 -14.73 -2.13 17.04
C ALA A 131 -15.14 -3.22 16.06
N GLN A 132 -15.97 -4.16 16.47
CA GLN A 132 -16.42 -5.25 15.61
C GLN A 132 -17.13 -4.73 14.37
N GLU A 133 -18.03 -3.74 14.51
CA GLU A 133 -18.68 -3.09 13.37
C GLU A 133 -17.68 -2.32 12.49
N TYR A 134 -16.79 -1.55 13.10
CA TYR A 134 -15.79 -0.76 12.37
C TYR A 134 -14.86 -1.66 11.56
N LEU A 135 -14.31 -2.72 12.16
CA LEU A 135 -13.38 -3.63 11.53
C LEU A 135 -14.06 -4.48 10.46
N MET A 136 -15.32 -4.90 10.67
CA MET A 136 -16.11 -5.58 9.64
C MET A 136 -16.32 -4.70 8.40
N LYS A 137 -16.74 -3.45 8.57
CA LYS A 137 -16.88 -2.49 7.46
C LYS A 137 -15.53 -2.22 6.79
N SER A 138 -14.47 -2.12 7.58
CA SER A 138 -13.10 -1.94 7.07
C SER A 138 -12.66 -3.10 6.18
N GLN A 139 -13.05 -4.35 6.47
CA GLN A 139 -12.77 -5.48 5.58
C GLN A 139 -13.46 -5.33 4.22
N ALA A 140 -14.70 -4.84 4.19
CA ALA A 140 -15.40 -4.58 2.92
C ALA A 140 -14.74 -3.45 2.12
N ALA A 141 -14.41 -2.33 2.80
CA ALA A 141 -13.78 -1.18 2.17
C ALA A 141 -12.37 -1.48 1.63
N THR A 142 -11.57 -2.25 2.38
CA THR A 142 -10.22 -2.65 1.95
C THR A 142 -10.26 -3.69 0.83
N TYR A 143 -11.22 -4.61 0.85
CA TYR A 143 -11.46 -5.52 -0.28
C TYR A 143 -11.74 -4.75 -1.56
N GLU A 144 -12.67 -3.81 -1.51
CA GLU A 144 -13.04 -2.99 -2.66
C GLU A 144 -11.85 -2.18 -3.19
N SER A 145 -11.13 -1.49 -2.31
CA SER A 145 -10.05 -0.58 -2.71
C SER A 145 -8.85 -1.32 -3.30
N HIS A 146 -8.48 -2.48 -2.73
CA HIS A 146 -7.37 -3.29 -3.25
C HIS A 146 -7.76 -4.03 -4.52
N ARG A 147 -9.01 -4.48 -4.64
CA ARG A 147 -9.49 -5.05 -5.90
C ARG A 147 -9.40 -4.00 -7.03
N ALA A 148 -9.88 -2.79 -6.78
CA ALA A 148 -9.82 -1.69 -7.74
C ALA A 148 -8.39 -1.26 -8.12
N LEU A 149 -7.45 -1.30 -7.18
CA LEU A 149 -6.02 -1.08 -7.46
C LEU A 149 -5.53 -2.01 -8.58
N PHE A 150 -5.65 -3.30 -8.35
CA PHE A 150 -5.07 -4.31 -9.23
C PHE A 150 -5.89 -4.46 -10.53
N GLU A 151 -7.21 -4.33 -10.48
CA GLU A 151 -8.07 -4.28 -11.68
C GLU A 151 -7.73 -3.06 -12.55
N GLY A 152 -7.54 -1.87 -11.94
CA GLY A 152 -7.12 -0.66 -12.64
C GLY A 152 -5.80 -0.86 -13.39
N TYR A 153 -4.77 -1.37 -12.70
CA TYR A 153 -3.47 -1.66 -13.33
C TYR A 153 -3.53 -2.79 -14.36
N SER A 154 -4.40 -3.79 -14.19
CA SER A 154 -4.57 -4.88 -15.14
C SER A 154 -5.35 -4.47 -16.39
N SER A 155 -6.37 -3.62 -16.25
CA SER A 155 -7.16 -3.09 -17.37
C SER A 155 -6.29 -2.26 -18.31
N ASN A 156 -5.29 -1.56 -17.76
CA ASN A 156 -4.36 -0.72 -18.50
C ASN A 156 -3.04 -1.41 -18.86
N LYS A 157 -2.93 -2.75 -18.87
CA LYS A 157 -1.67 -3.52 -18.99
C LYS A 157 -0.66 -3.11 -20.09
N TYR A 158 -1.06 -2.35 -21.10
CA TYR A 158 -0.18 -1.83 -22.16
C TYR A 158 0.29 -0.38 -21.92
N ILE A 159 -0.18 0.25 -20.85
CA ILE A 159 0.09 1.62 -20.40
C ILE A 159 0.68 1.60 -18.98
N SER A 160 0.10 0.80 -18.08
CA SER A 160 0.69 0.44 -16.79
C SER A 160 1.69 -0.68 -16.98
N THR A 161 2.94 -0.43 -16.57
CA THR A 161 4.04 -1.41 -16.67
C THR A 161 4.30 -2.14 -15.37
N GLY A 162 3.67 -1.73 -14.27
CA GLY A 162 3.67 -2.49 -13.01
C GLY A 162 3.16 -1.70 -11.82
N ILE A 163 2.81 -2.43 -10.77
CA ILE A 163 2.54 -1.87 -9.45
C ILE A 163 3.06 -2.81 -8.37
N ILE A 164 3.62 -2.22 -7.32
CA ILE A 164 3.91 -2.90 -6.05
C ILE A 164 3.03 -2.26 -4.97
N GLN A 165 2.08 -3.05 -4.45
CA GLN A 165 1.26 -2.64 -3.31
C GLN A 165 2.15 -2.38 -2.09
N TRP A 166 1.94 -1.23 -1.45
CA TRP A 166 2.55 -0.90 -0.17
C TRP A 166 1.64 -1.32 0.99
N MET A 167 1.91 -2.42 1.71
CA MET A 167 2.95 -3.43 1.50
C MET A 167 2.32 -4.83 1.39
N LEU A 168 3.16 -5.84 1.21
CA LEU A 168 2.72 -7.23 1.26
C LEU A 168 2.25 -7.62 2.67
N ASN A 169 3.02 -7.27 3.69
CA ASN A 169 2.81 -7.66 5.08
C ASN A 169 3.56 -6.75 6.06
N ASN A 170 3.27 -6.92 7.35
CA ASN A 170 3.87 -6.11 8.41
C ASN A 170 4.84 -6.93 9.26
N ALA A 171 5.84 -6.25 9.83
CA ALA A 171 6.83 -6.85 10.74
C ALA A 171 6.34 -6.98 12.19
N TRP A 172 5.21 -6.35 12.50
CA TRP A 172 4.52 -6.32 13.79
C TRP A 172 3.03 -5.99 13.57
N PRO A 173 2.14 -6.12 14.56
CA PRO A 173 0.72 -5.80 14.37
C PRO A 173 0.55 -4.31 14.03
N GLU A 174 0.04 -4.00 12.83
CA GLU A 174 -0.33 -2.63 12.45
C GLU A 174 -1.70 -2.62 11.76
N MET A 175 -2.36 -1.47 11.79
CA MET A 175 -3.66 -1.18 11.18
C MET A 175 -3.55 -0.66 9.73
N ILE A 176 -2.35 -0.63 9.16
CA ILE A 176 -2.07 -0.07 7.83
C ILE A 176 -1.17 -0.98 7.00
N TRP A 177 -1.20 -0.81 5.68
CA TRP A 177 -0.20 -1.27 4.72
C TRP A 177 0.13 -2.76 4.69
N HIS A 178 -0.89 -3.64 4.71
CA HIS A 178 -0.69 -5.08 4.51
C HIS A 178 -1.77 -5.74 3.66
N LEU A 179 -1.37 -6.80 2.96
CA LEU A 179 -2.31 -7.78 2.43
C LEU A 179 -2.66 -8.82 3.50
N TYR A 180 -1.65 -9.37 4.18
CA TYR A 180 -1.85 -10.23 5.36
C TYR A 180 -1.08 -9.66 6.55
N ASP A 181 -1.67 -9.78 7.74
CA ASP A 181 -1.13 -9.15 8.93
C ASP A 181 0.00 -9.97 9.58
N TYR A 182 0.52 -9.44 10.70
CA TYR A 182 1.59 -10.05 11.49
C TYR A 182 1.30 -11.50 11.93
N TYR A 183 0.03 -11.84 12.16
CA TYR A 183 -0.40 -13.17 12.58
C TYR A 183 -0.65 -14.11 11.39
N LEU A 184 -0.31 -13.66 10.17
CA LEU A 184 -0.60 -14.34 8.90
C LEU A 184 -2.10 -14.45 8.61
N ASN A 185 -2.93 -13.65 9.29
CA ASN A 185 -4.35 -13.59 9.00
C ASN A 185 -4.59 -12.74 7.76
N THR A 186 -5.50 -13.23 6.92
CA THR A 186 -5.87 -12.59 5.66
C THR A 186 -7.17 -11.82 5.83
N GLY A 187 -7.13 -10.51 5.61
CA GLY A 187 -8.31 -9.63 5.64
C GLY A 187 -8.85 -9.28 4.26
N GLY A 188 -9.65 -8.22 4.21
CA GLY A 188 -10.25 -7.70 2.99
C GLY A 188 -9.24 -7.38 1.90
N SER A 189 -8.13 -6.72 2.24
CA SER A 189 -7.05 -6.38 1.31
C SER A 189 -6.46 -7.60 0.60
N TYR A 190 -6.18 -8.69 1.34
CA TYR A 190 -5.73 -9.96 0.75
C TYR A 190 -6.75 -10.49 -0.27
N TYR A 191 -8.01 -10.62 0.12
CA TYR A 191 -9.03 -11.23 -0.73
C TYR A 191 -9.39 -10.36 -1.93
N GLY A 192 -9.35 -9.03 -1.80
CA GLY A 192 -9.54 -8.10 -2.91
C GLY A 192 -8.42 -8.24 -3.94
N SER A 193 -7.18 -8.25 -3.45
CA SER A 193 -5.98 -8.45 -4.28
C SER A 193 -5.99 -9.81 -4.96
N LYS A 194 -6.28 -10.89 -4.21
CA LYS A 194 -6.36 -12.25 -4.74
C LYS A 194 -7.43 -12.38 -5.82
N LYS A 195 -8.58 -11.73 -5.65
CA LYS A 195 -9.65 -11.71 -6.66
C LYS A 195 -9.19 -10.99 -7.93
N ALA A 196 -8.64 -9.79 -7.81
CA ALA A 196 -8.21 -8.98 -8.96
C ALA A 196 -7.05 -9.62 -9.77
N MET A 197 -6.25 -10.46 -9.12
CA MET A 197 -5.09 -11.13 -9.73
C MET A 197 -5.38 -12.58 -10.17
N GLU A 198 -6.64 -12.97 -10.34
CA GLU A 198 -6.99 -14.25 -10.95
C GLU A 198 -6.36 -14.36 -12.37
N PRO A 199 -5.77 -15.50 -12.77
CA PRO A 199 -5.10 -15.62 -14.07
C PRO A 199 -6.01 -15.35 -15.27
N ILE A 200 -7.30 -15.66 -15.12
CA ILE A 200 -8.37 -15.34 -16.06
C ILE A 200 -9.48 -14.69 -15.23
N HIS A 201 -9.66 -13.38 -15.43
CA HIS A 201 -10.44 -12.56 -14.52
C HIS A 201 -11.39 -11.62 -15.28
N VAL A 202 -12.63 -11.53 -14.82
CA VAL A 202 -13.60 -10.53 -15.24
C VAL A 202 -13.63 -9.42 -14.19
N MET A 203 -13.51 -8.18 -14.63
CA MET A 203 -13.44 -6.98 -13.79
C MET A 203 -14.51 -5.96 -14.23
N TYR A 204 -14.84 -5.01 -13.36
CA TYR A 204 -15.82 -3.94 -13.60
C TYR A 204 -15.23 -2.56 -13.32
#